data_AF-A0A9P1ESJ6-F1
#
_entry.id   AF-A0A9P1ESJ6-F1
#
_cell.length_a   1.000
_cell.length_b   1.000
_cell.length_c   1.000
_cell.angle_alpha   90.00
_cell.angle_beta   90.00
_cell.angle_gamma   90.00
#
_symmetry.space_group_name_H-M   'P 1'
#
loop_
_entity.id
_entity.type
_entity.pdbx_description
1 polymer ?
#
loop_
_entity_poly.entity_id
_entity_poly.type
_entity_poly.pdbx_seq_one_letter_code
_entity_poly.pdbx_strand_id
1 'polypeptide(L)'
;MVSVGENHQSTASASVKAPTPETKEFQWAEDMTSSHTILLIQTSSRLDTRTWADFESVTDALDSLCKMFEEFLAKKASGPVTYDVSQVYEFLDKMSDISLMIFNRETGQYIGRTRAWIKQQVYEMMRGRCRHPEGGEKVIVGY
;
A
#
# COMPACT_ATOMS: atom_id res chain seq x y z
N MET A 1 -7.38 69.23 13.37
CA MET A 1 -7.95 68.25 12.41
C MET A 1 -6.80 67.47 11.82
N VAL A 2 -6.54 66.26 12.33
CA VAL A 2 -5.46 65.38 11.85
C VAL A 2 -6.11 64.21 11.15
N SER A 3 -5.74 64.00 9.89
CA SER A 3 -6.19 62.92 9.04
C SER A 3 -5.45 61.64 9.42
N VAL A 4 -6.16 60.55 9.66
CA VAL A 4 -5.59 59.20 9.82
C VAL A 4 -6.30 58.31 8.81
N GLY A 5 -5.56 57.86 7.80
CA GLY A 5 -6.01 56.84 6.87
C GLY A 5 -5.82 55.47 7.50
N GLU A 6 -6.84 54.61 7.42
CA GLU A 6 -6.73 53.21 7.79
C GLU A 6 -6.75 52.32 6.54
N ASN A 7 -5.68 51.53 6.46
CA ASN A 7 -5.34 50.59 5.41
C ASN A 7 -6.36 49.47 5.29
N HIS A 8 -6.57 49.07 4.04
CA HIS A 8 -7.16 47.79 3.68
C HIS A 8 -6.31 46.64 4.26
N GLN A 9 -6.96 45.67 4.89
CA GLN A 9 -6.46 44.29 4.92
C GLN A 9 -7.57 43.35 4.47
N SER A 10 -7.48 42.99 3.20
CA SER A 10 -8.26 41.93 2.56
C SER A 10 -7.83 40.59 3.17
N THR A 11 -8.72 39.97 3.93
CA THR A 11 -8.55 38.58 4.39
C THR A 11 -8.74 37.66 3.18
N ALA A 12 -7.62 37.24 2.57
CA ALA A 12 -7.64 36.20 1.54
C ALA A 12 -8.05 34.87 2.19
N SER A 13 -9.31 34.48 2.00
CA SER A 13 -9.78 33.12 2.23
C SER A 13 -9.07 32.20 1.26
N ALA A 14 -8.03 31.49 1.71
CA ALA A 14 -7.41 30.42 0.95
C ALA A 14 -8.43 29.30 0.77
N SER A 15 -9.11 29.30 -0.38
CA SER A 15 -9.96 28.20 -0.81
C SER A 15 -9.05 27.02 -1.11
N VAL A 16 -9.06 26.01 -0.22
CA VAL A 16 -8.34 24.75 -0.42
C VAL A 16 -8.95 24.08 -1.65
N LYS A 17 -8.33 24.28 -2.81
CA LYS A 17 -8.75 23.70 -4.06
C LYS A 17 -8.52 22.19 -3.98
N ALA A 18 -9.58 21.40 -4.18
CA ALA A 18 -9.48 19.95 -4.19
C ALA A 18 -8.38 19.49 -5.17
N PRO A 19 -7.55 18.52 -4.80
CA PRO A 19 -6.44 18.07 -5.64
C PRO A 19 -6.98 17.51 -6.96
N THR A 20 -6.40 17.98 -8.06
CA THR A 20 -6.63 17.43 -9.40
C THR A 20 -6.16 15.97 -9.46
N PRO A 21 -6.79 15.11 -10.29
CA PRO A 21 -6.50 13.67 -10.31
C PRO A 21 -5.01 13.37 -10.54
N GLU A 22 -4.32 14.11 -11.40
CA GLU A 22 -2.88 13.95 -11.65
C GLU A 22 -2.02 14.19 -10.39
N THR A 23 -2.38 15.18 -9.58
CA THR A 23 -1.68 15.49 -8.32
C THR A 23 -1.91 14.41 -7.28
N LYS A 24 -3.12 13.83 -7.27
CA LYS A 24 -3.49 12.76 -6.34
C LYS A 24 -2.77 11.45 -6.64
N GLU A 25 -2.57 11.13 -7.92
CA GLU A 25 -1.78 9.97 -8.36
C GLU A 25 -0.29 10.13 -7.98
N PHE A 26 0.29 11.32 -8.15
CA PHE A 26 1.67 11.59 -7.77
C PHE A 26 1.89 11.48 -6.26
N GLN A 27 0.99 12.08 -5.48
CA GLN A 27 1.03 11.99 -4.02
C GLN A 27 0.87 10.55 -3.51
N TRP A 28 -0.02 9.78 -4.13
CA TRP A 28 -0.17 8.35 -3.86
C TRP A 28 1.14 7.58 -4.06
N ALA A 29 1.88 7.86 -5.13
CA ALA A 29 3.16 7.21 -5.40
C ALA A 29 4.23 7.58 -4.37
N GLU A 30 4.24 8.81 -3.87
CA GLU A 30 5.11 9.21 -2.75
C GLU A 30 4.69 8.55 -1.43
N ASP A 31 3.38 8.45 -1.17
CA ASP A 31 2.86 7.77 0.01
C ASP A 31 3.25 6.28 0.00
N MET A 32 3.29 5.64 -1.18
CA MET A 32 3.76 4.26 -1.34
C MET A 32 5.19 4.02 -0.90
N THR A 33 6.05 5.02 -1.03
CA THR A 33 7.49 4.87 -0.80
C THR A 33 7.96 5.53 0.48
N SER A 34 7.12 6.35 1.13
CA SER A 34 7.53 7.13 2.30
C SER A 34 6.55 7.16 3.46
N SER A 35 5.39 6.48 3.37
CA SER A 35 4.46 6.41 4.50
C SER A 35 4.67 5.19 5.37
N HIS A 36 4.98 5.43 6.65
CA HIS A 36 5.07 4.38 7.64
C HIS A 36 3.77 3.56 7.66
N THR A 37 3.93 2.25 7.66
CA THR A 37 2.84 1.32 7.42
C THR A 37 2.87 0.20 8.44
N ILE A 38 1.74 -0.05 9.09
CA ILE A 38 1.56 -1.17 10.01
C ILE A 38 0.68 -2.21 9.34
N LEU A 39 1.19 -3.43 9.24
CA LEU A 39 0.46 -4.61 8.76
C LEU A 39 -0.09 -5.39 9.94
N LEU A 40 -1.39 -5.63 9.91
CA LEU A 40 -2.11 -6.44 10.89
C LEU A 40 -2.58 -7.71 10.20
N ILE A 41 -2.21 -8.87 10.75
CA ILE A 41 -2.54 -10.18 10.18
C ILE A 41 -3.16 -11.07 11.25
N GLN A 42 -4.19 -11.81 10.84
CA GLN A 42 -4.72 -12.93 11.61
C GLN A 42 -4.92 -14.13 10.67
N THR A 43 -4.06 -15.14 10.79
CA THR A 43 -4.03 -16.25 9.82
C THR A 43 -5.19 -17.23 9.97
N SER A 44 -5.78 -17.34 11.17
CA SER A 44 -6.94 -18.21 11.44
C SER A 44 -7.93 -17.52 12.38
N SER A 45 -9.11 -18.09 12.65
CA SER A 45 -10.06 -17.53 13.61
C SER A 45 -9.53 -17.52 15.06
N ARG A 46 -8.44 -18.22 15.35
CA ARG A 46 -7.83 -18.26 16.68
C ARG A 46 -7.08 -16.96 16.98
N LEU A 47 -7.29 -16.42 18.18
CA LEU A 47 -6.74 -15.12 18.60
C LEU A 47 -5.22 -15.13 18.77
N ASP A 48 -4.62 -16.29 19.06
CA ASP A 48 -3.17 -16.49 19.18
C ASP A 48 -2.43 -16.32 17.85
N THR A 49 -3.16 -16.30 16.73
CA THR A 49 -2.60 -16.06 15.38
C THR A 49 -2.55 -14.59 14.98
N ARG A 50 -2.97 -13.67 15.86
CA ARG A 50 -2.87 -12.23 15.62
C ARG A 50 -1.43 -11.77 15.76
N THR A 51 -0.90 -11.23 14.67
CA THR A 51 0.43 -10.64 14.63
C THR A 51 0.38 -9.30 13.90
N TRP A 52 1.41 -8.49 14.14
CA TRP A 52 1.60 -7.23 13.45
C TRP A 52 3.07 -7.06 13.08
N ALA A 53 3.32 -6.26 12.04
CA ALA A 53 4.65 -5.84 11.62
C ALA A 53 4.57 -4.41 11.12
N ASP A 54 5.61 -3.62 11.39
CA ASP A 54 5.73 -2.25 10.91
C ASP A 54 6.77 -2.14 9.79
N PHE A 55 6.56 -1.16 8.92
CA PHE A 55 7.35 -0.92 7.71
C PHE A 55 7.52 0.58 7.48
N GLU A 56 8.63 0.97 6.86
CA GLU A 56 8.89 2.38 6.53
C GLU A 56 8.03 2.89 5.36
N SER A 57 7.56 1.96 4.51
CA SER A 57 6.75 2.26 3.34
C SER A 57 5.65 1.22 3.11
N VAL A 58 4.64 1.57 2.32
CA VAL A 58 3.60 0.61 1.91
C VAL A 58 4.16 -0.43 0.96
N THR A 59 5.10 -0.05 0.10
CA THR A 59 5.78 -0.96 -0.83
C THR A 59 6.47 -2.10 -0.06
N ASP A 60 7.20 -1.78 1.02
CA ASP A 60 7.86 -2.79 1.85
C ASP A 60 6.87 -3.74 2.53
N ALA A 61 5.73 -3.21 2.97
CA ALA A 61 4.66 -4.01 3.56
C ALA A 61 4.04 -4.98 2.54
N LEU A 62 3.81 -4.52 1.30
CA LEU A 62 3.31 -5.37 0.21
C LEU A 62 4.35 -6.41 -0.21
N ASP A 63 5.64 -6.06 -0.22
CA ASP A 63 6.72 -7.01 -0.49
C ASP A 63 6.84 -8.08 0.58
N SER A 64 6.70 -7.72 1.85
CA SER A 64 6.66 -8.69 2.95
C SER A 64 5.49 -9.67 2.79
N LEU A 65 4.34 -9.20 2.31
CA LEU A 65 3.17 -10.04 2.04
C LEU A 65 3.42 -11.03 0.89
N CYS A 66 4.10 -10.60 -0.18
CA CYS A 66 4.53 -11.49 -1.26
C CYS A 66 5.53 -12.53 -0.78
N LYS A 67 6.53 -12.13 0.01
CA LYS A 67 7.51 -13.06 0.62
C LYS A 67 6.83 -14.10 1.51
N MET A 68 5.86 -13.69 2.32
CA MET A 68 5.07 -14.61 3.15
C MET A 68 4.34 -15.66 2.30
N PHE A 69 3.81 -15.26 1.14
CA PHE A 69 3.19 -16.18 0.21
C PHE A 69 4.21 -17.11 -0.48
N GLU A 70 5.36 -16.59 -0.87
CA GLU A 70 6.47 -17.36 -1.45
C GLU A 70 6.98 -18.43 -0.48
N GLU A 71 7.16 -18.09 0.80
CA GLU A 71 7.53 -19.05 1.84
C GLU A 71 6.45 -20.13 2.04
N PHE A 72 5.17 -19.75 1.95
CA PHE A 72 4.06 -20.70 2.00
C PHE A 72 4.11 -21.68 0.81
N LEU A 73 4.42 -21.19 -0.40
CA LEU A 73 4.55 -22.03 -1.58
C LEU A 73 5.82 -22.90 -1.55
N ALA A 74 6.94 -22.37 -1.09
CA ALA A 74 8.21 -23.09 -0.98
C ALA A 74 8.11 -24.25 0.03
N LYS A 75 7.30 -24.12 1.08
CA LYS A 75 7.01 -25.25 2.00
C LYS A 75 6.22 -26.38 1.32
N LYS A 76 5.49 -26.07 0.24
CA LYS A 76 4.63 -27.02 -0.49
C LYS A 76 5.33 -27.61 -1.72
N ALA A 77 6.31 -26.92 -2.29
CA ALA A 77 7.01 -27.31 -3.51
C ALA A 77 8.50 -27.51 -3.25
N SER A 78 9.09 -28.58 -3.79
CA SER A 78 10.51 -28.90 -3.62
C SER A 78 11.44 -28.25 -4.66
N GLY A 79 11.04 -27.12 -5.25
CA GLY A 79 11.75 -26.50 -6.39
C GLY A 79 11.30 -25.06 -6.67
N PRO A 80 11.84 -24.41 -7.72
CA PRO A 80 11.54 -23.02 -8.04
C PRO A 80 10.04 -22.81 -8.27
N VAL A 81 9.50 -21.82 -7.58
CA VAL A 81 8.07 -21.56 -7.52
C VAL A 81 7.73 -20.42 -8.48
N THR A 82 6.78 -20.67 -9.37
CA THR A 82 6.09 -19.61 -10.12
C THR A 82 4.67 -19.51 -9.62
N TYR A 83 4.13 -18.30 -9.53
CA TYR A 83 2.77 -18.09 -9.08
C TYR A 83 2.08 -16.99 -9.88
N ASP A 84 0.76 -17.15 -10.03
CA ASP A 84 -0.12 -16.14 -10.62
C ASP A 84 -0.80 -15.29 -9.53
N VAL A 85 -1.27 -14.10 -9.90
CA VAL A 85 -2.00 -13.19 -9.01
C VAL A 85 -3.23 -13.84 -8.38
N SER A 86 -3.89 -14.77 -9.09
CA SER A 86 -5.05 -15.52 -8.58
C SER A 86 -4.68 -16.34 -7.34
N GLN A 87 -3.48 -16.94 -7.31
CA GLN A 87 -3.04 -17.75 -6.17
C GLN A 87 -2.72 -16.89 -4.95
N VAL A 88 -2.23 -15.68 -5.17
CA VAL A 88 -2.02 -14.68 -4.11
C VAL A 88 -3.36 -14.25 -3.52
N TYR A 89 -4.37 -14.03 -4.36
CA TYR A 89 -5.71 -13.68 -3.89
C TYR A 89 -6.33 -14.79 -3.04
N GLU A 90 -6.21 -16.04 -3.47
CA GLU A 90 -6.67 -17.19 -2.68
C GLU A 90 -5.95 -17.29 -1.33
N PHE A 91 -4.66 -16.98 -1.27
CA PHE A 91 -3.91 -16.96 -0.02
C PHE A 91 -4.44 -15.88 0.93
N LEU A 92 -4.65 -14.67 0.42
CA LEU A 92 -5.21 -13.55 1.22
C LEU A 92 -6.66 -13.82 1.67
N ASP A 93 -7.44 -14.56 0.88
CA ASP A 93 -8.81 -14.92 1.24
C ASP A 93 -8.91 -15.99 2.33
N LYS A 94 -7.90 -16.85 2.43
CA LYS A 94 -7.82 -17.88 3.49
C LYS A 94 -7.51 -17.29 4.86
N MET A 95 -6.91 -16.09 4.92
CA MET A 95 -6.67 -15.42 6.20
C MET A 95 -7.97 -14.98 6.83
N SER A 96 -8.06 -15.08 8.16
CA SER A 96 -9.22 -14.61 8.91
C SER A 96 -9.33 -13.08 8.81
N ASP A 97 -8.22 -12.37 8.97
CA ASP A 97 -8.17 -10.92 8.85
C ASP A 97 -6.82 -10.45 8.32
N ILE A 98 -6.86 -9.37 7.54
CA ILE A 98 -5.68 -8.66 7.05
C ILE A 98 -6.05 -7.20 6.79
N SER A 99 -5.25 -6.29 7.35
CA SER A 99 -5.39 -4.85 7.12
C SER A 99 -4.04 -4.16 7.15
N LEU A 100 -3.94 -3.03 6.43
CA LEU A 100 -2.82 -2.11 6.50
C LEU A 100 -3.27 -0.81 7.13
N MET A 101 -2.47 -0.24 8.01
CA MET A 101 -2.63 1.11 8.52
C MET A 101 -1.52 1.97 7.94
N ILE A 102 -1.88 2.93 7.08
CA ILE A 102 -0.92 3.77 6.36
C ILE A 102 -0.92 5.16 7.00
N PHE A 103 0.23 5.63 7.44
CA PHE A 103 0.35 6.95 8.06
C PHE A 103 0.16 8.06 7.03
N ASN A 104 -0.87 8.88 7.18
CA ASN A 104 -1.08 10.07 6.37
C ASN A 104 -0.42 11.27 7.04
N ARG A 105 0.64 11.78 6.40
CA ARG A 105 1.46 12.88 6.93
C ARG A 105 0.73 14.23 7.01
N GLU A 106 -0.26 14.47 6.15
CA GLU A 106 -1.02 15.72 6.14
C GLU A 106 -1.98 15.85 7.33
N THR A 107 -2.63 14.74 7.66
CA THR A 107 -3.64 14.66 8.72
C THR A 107 -3.06 14.19 10.06
N GLY A 108 -1.86 13.59 10.05
CA GLY A 108 -1.23 12.98 11.23
C GLY A 108 -1.93 11.72 11.72
N GLN A 109 -2.70 11.05 10.86
CA GLN A 109 -3.54 9.91 11.22
C GLN A 109 -3.22 8.68 10.38
N TYR A 110 -3.53 7.50 10.92
CA TYR A 110 -3.46 6.26 10.15
C TYR A 110 -4.75 6.00 9.40
N ILE A 111 -4.63 5.73 8.10
CA ILE A 111 -5.73 5.33 7.25
C ILE A 111 -5.74 3.81 7.14
N GLY A 112 -6.82 3.18 7.61
CA GLY A 112 -7.03 1.75 7.46
C GLY A 112 -7.35 1.35 6.02
N ARG A 113 -6.71 0.29 5.55
CA ARG A 113 -6.95 -0.35 4.26
C ARG A 113 -7.40 -1.78 4.44
N THR A 114 -8.40 -2.14 3.65
CA THR A 114 -9.06 -3.46 3.70
C THR A 114 -8.33 -4.46 2.81
N ARG A 115 -8.62 -5.75 3.01
CA ARG A 115 -8.17 -6.83 2.14
C ARG A 115 -8.37 -6.56 0.64
N ALA A 116 -9.55 -6.03 0.26
CA ALA A 116 -9.86 -5.73 -1.14
C ALA A 116 -8.88 -4.69 -1.73
N TRP A 117 -8.56 -3.67 -0.93
CA TRP A 117 -7.57 -2.66 -1.32
C TRP A 117 -6.17 -3.27 -1.45
N ILE A 118 -5.77 -4.10 -0.49
CA ILE A 118 -4.46 -4.79 -0.51
C ILE A 118 -4.31 -5.62 -1.78
N LYS A 119 -5.34 -6.41 -2.14
CA LYS A 119 -5.34 -7.20 -3.39
C LYS A 119 -5.11 -6.34 -4.63
N GLN A 120 -5.78 -5.19 -4.72
CA GLN A 120 -5.60 -4.28 -5.83
C GLN A 120 -4.17 -3.72 -5.90
N GLN A 121 -3.58 -3.38 -4.76
CA GLN A 121 -2.20 -2.87 -4.75
C GLN A 121 -1.16 -3.95 -5.08
N VAL A 122 -1.37 -5.18 -4.61
CA VAL A 122 -0.54 -6.31 -5.03
C VAL A 122 -0.61 -6.51 -6.54
N TYR A 123 -1.80 -6.41 -7.15
CA TYR A 123 -1.96 -6.49 -8.61
C TYR A 123 -1.19 -5.40 -9.35
N GLU A 124 -1.34 -4.13 -8.93
CA GLU A 124 -0.61 -3.03 -9.57
C GLU A 124 0.91 -3.15 -9.37
N MET A 125 1.35 -3.63 -8.20
CA MET A 125 2.77 -3.91 -7.94
C MET A 125 3.31 -5.02 -8.86
N MET A 126 2.59 -6.12 -9.01
CA MET A 126 2.98 -7.22 -9.91
C MET A 126 2.94 -6.80 -11.37
N ARG A 127 1.93 -6.02 -11.79
CA ARG A 127 1.86 -5.40 -13.12
C ARG A 127 3.05 -4.47 -13.38
N GLY A 128 3.41 -3.64 -12.40
CA GLY A 128 4.54 -2.72 -12.50
C GLY A 128 5.87 -3.44 -12.66
N ARG A 129 6.07 -4.53 -11.90
CA ARG A 129 7.20 -5.46 -12.08
C ARG A 129 7.19 -6.14 -13.46
N CYS A 130 6.01 -6.35 -14.03
CA CYS A 130 5.86 -6.89 -15.39
C CYS A 130 6.03 -5.86 -16.51
N ARG A 131 6.28 -4.56 -16.23
CA ARG A 131 6.57 -3.54 -17.27
C ARG A 131 8.07 -3.48 -17.62
N HIS A 132 8.67 -4.65 -17.80
CA HIS A 132 9.59 -4.97 -18.89
C HIS A 132 9.74 -6.50 -18.92
N PRO A 133 9.02 -7.17 -19.82
CA PRO A 133 9.73 -7.93 -20.84
C PRO A 133 9.13 -7.63 -22.21
N GLU A 134 9.96 -7.16 -23.14
CA GLU A 134 9.63 -7.34 -24.54
C GLU A 134 9.70 -8.85 -24.80
N GLY A 135 8.53 -9.49 -24.94
CA GLY A 135 8.42 -10.90 -25.28
C GLY A 135 8.18 -11.81 -24.09
N GLY A 136 6.90 -12.05 -23.77
CA GLY A 136 6.33 -13.38 -23.52
C GLY A 136 6.99 -14.35 -22.53
N GLU A 137 7.88 -13.91 -21.64
CA GLU A 137 8.57 -14.80 -20.73
C GLU A 137 8.01 -14.71 -19.30
N LYS A 138 7.73 -15.89 -18.75
CA LYS A 138 7.13 -16.08 -17.43
C LYS A 138 7.99 -15.40 -16.37
N VAL A 139 7.34 -14.78 -15.39
CA VAL A 139 8.00 -14.22 -14.22
C VAL A 139 8.65 -15.38 -13.45
N ILE A 140 9.95 -15.58 -13.64
CA ILE A 140 10.78 -16.41 -12.78
C ILE A 140 11.28 -15.48 -11.68
N VAL A 141 10.64 -15.48 -10.51
CA VAL A 141 11.26 -14.94 -9.30
C VAL A 141 12.18 -16.05 -8.76
N GLY A 142 13.39 -16.12 -9.30
CA GLY A 142 14.44 -17.01 -8.83
C GLY A 142 15.41 -16.24 -7.94
N TYR A 143 15.70 -16.79 -6.76
CA TYR A 143 17.00 -16.63 -6.13
C TYR A 143 17.90 -17.78 -6.59
#